data_AF-A0A7K0X7Y2-F1
#
_entry.id   AF-A0A7K0X7Y2-F1
#
_cell.length_a   1.000
_cell.length_b   1.000
_cell.length_c   1.000
_cell.angle_alpha   90.00
_cell.angle_beta   90.00
_cell.angle_gamma   90.00
#
_symmetry.space_group_name_H-M   'P 1'
#
loop_
_entity.id
_entity.type
_entity.pdbx_description
1 polymer ?
#
loop_
_entity_poly.entity_id
_entity_poly.type
_entity_poly.pdbx_seq_one_letter_code
_entity_poly.pdbx_strand_id
1 'polypeptide(L)'
;MLNLRNPLFIGRTSGPHGELDRRRSVEVGTLVSESWEFVDPDAVVPGAFGEPGRRTFFIQASDAGRTVSFKLEKQQVAALCEYLDGILTDLPAIHPGQFVAPISASPPLDMQWTVGGLAVAYEEDDDRLVIVAEEVPDLDEIADDAFDEDFGFESATARFRLTRAQVAAFIAVGNDLVRAGRPACRLCGRPMDPGGHPCPRLN
;
A
#
# COMPACT_ATOMS: atom_id res chain seq x y z
N MET A 1 -20.79 -31.47 -64.97
CA MET A 1 -20.81 -31.19 -66.41
C MET A 1 -20.26 -29.79 -66.63
N LEU A 2 -19.21 -29.70 -67.45
CA LEU A 2 -18.61 -28.55 -68.17
C LEU A 2 -18.27 -27.26 -67.38
N ASN A 3 -17.00 -26.91 -67.13
CA ASN A 3 -15.84 -26.53 -67.98
C ASN A 3 -15.70 -25.03 -68.29
N LEU A 4 -14.46 -24.56 -68.06
CA LEU A 4 -13.66 -23.59 -68.82
C LEU A 4 -14.00 -22.09 -68.71
N ARG A 5 -13.06 -21.30 -68.14
CA ARG A 5 -12.02 -20.59 -68.91
C ARG A 5 -11.10 -19.76 -68.00
N ASN A 6 -9.80 -20.05 -68.09
CA ASN A 6 -8.72 -19.09 -67.84
C ASN A 6 -8.43 -18.33 -69.16
N PRO A 7 -7.75 -17.17 -69.15
CA PRO A 7 -6.32 -17.24 -69.53
C PRO A 7 -5.36 -16.29 -68.80
N LEU A 8 -4.20 -16.88 -68.51
CA LEU A 8 -2.79 -16.41 -68.48
C LEU A 8 -2.48 -14.99 -69.01
N PHE A 9 -1.55 -14.27 -68.34
CA PHE A 9 -0.18 -13.93 -68.82
C PHE A 9 0.62 -13.20 -67.70
N ILE A 10 1.65 -13.85 -67.12
CA ILE A 10 3.11 -13.63 -67.22
C ILE A 10 3.63 -12.22 -66.86
N GLY A 11 4.45 -12.19 -65.80
CA GLY A 11 5.48 -11.19 -65.56
C GLY A 11 6.34 -11.57 -64.36
N ARG A 12 7.41 -12.36 -64.58
CA ARG A 12 8.50 -12.55 -63.61
C ARG A 12 9.57 -11.50 -63.87
N THR A 13 9.95 -10.75 -62.83
CA THR A 13 11.31 -10.24 -62.64
C THR A 13 11.74 -10.55 -61.21
N SER A 14 13.05 -10.63 -61.01
CA SER A 14 13.73 -11.46 -60.01
C SER A 14 14.57 -10.63 -59.03
N GLY A 15 14.25 -10.75 -57.72
CA GLY A 15 15.12 -10.67 -56.51
C GLY A 15 15.73 -9.31 -56.10
N PRO A 16 16.39 -9.20 -54.92
CA PRO A 16 16.15 -9.81 -53.60
C PRO A 16 16.21 -8.78 -52.41
N HIS A 17 16.21 -9.28 -51.16
CA HIS A 17 16.38 -8.57 -49.85
C HIS A 17 15.12 -7.87 -49.33
N GLY A 18 14.54 -8.35 -48.22
CA GLY A 18 15.03 -8.14 -46.86
C GLY A 18 14.22 -6.95 -46.33
N GLU A 19 13.13 -7.19 -45.61
CA GLU A 19 13.11 -6.98 -44.17
C GLU A 19 11.83 -7.64 -43.62
N LEU A 20 11.98 -8.48 -42.60
CA LEU A 20 10.88 -8.93 -41.78
C LEU A 20 10.48 -7.75 -40.90
N ASP A 21 9.55 -6.90 -41.37
CA ASP A 21 8.80 -6.06 -40.43
C ASP A 21 7.79 -6.96 -39.72
N ARG A 22 8.31 -7.76 -38.78
CA ARG A 22 7.51 -8.21 -37.65
C ARG A 22 7.11 -6.94 -36.96
N ARG A 23 5.92 -6.43 -37.29
CA ARG A 23 5.14 -5.63 -36.35
C ARG A 23 5.06 -6.45 -35.08
N ARG A 24 6.01 -6.18 -34.20
CA ARG A 24 6.02 -6.64 -32.83
C ARG A 24 4.79 -5.96 -32.25
N SER A 25 3.72 -6.73 -32.11
CA SER A 25 2.60 -6.35 -31.27
C SER A 25 3.21 -5.97 -29.93
N VAL A 26 3.25 -4.67 -29.65
CA VAL A 26 3.51 -4.15 -28.32
C VAL A 26 2.28 -4.60 -27.54
N GLU A 27 2.43 -5.65 -26.74
CA GLU A 27 1.48 -5.89 -25.67
C GLU A 27 1.62 -4.66 -24.76
N VAL A 28 0.68 -3.74 -24.91
CA VAL A 28 0.45 -2.67 -23.94
C VAL A 28 -0.05 -3.39 -22.69
N GLY A 29 0.90 -3.84 -21.87
CA GLY A 29 0.58 -4.44 -20.59
C GLY A 29 -0.06 -3.37 -19.74
N THR A 30 -1.37 -3.46 -19.51
CA THR A 30 -2.05 -2.74 -18.46
C THR A 30 -1.28 -3.03 -17.17
N LEU A 31 -0.62 -2.01 -16.60
CA LEU A 31 0.02 -2.11 -15.30
C LEU A 31 -1.09 -2.16 -14.24
N VAL A 32 -1.66 -3.35 -14.03
CA VAL A 32 -2.64 -3.59 -12.97
C VAL A 32 -1.86 -4.03 -11.74
N SER A 33 -1.81 -3.17 -10.74
CA SER A 33 -1.26 -3.50 -9.42
C SER A 33 -2.04 -4.65 -8.77
N GLU A 34 -1.33 -5.52 -8.05
CA GLU A 34 -1.96 -6.64 -7.35
C GLU A 34 -2.76 -6.14 -6.13
N SER A 35 -3.99 -6.64 -5.98
CA SER A 35 -4.82 -6.45 -4.78
C SER A 35 -4.59 -7.56 -3.76
N TRP A 36 -4.81 -7.24 -2.49
CA TRP A 36 -4.42 -8.07 -1.36
C TRP A 36 -5.55 -8.20 -0.34
N GLU A 37 -5.72 -9.40 0.22
CA GLU A 37 -6.67 -9.66 1.30
C GLU A 37 -6.00 -10.49 2.39
N PHE A 38 -6.06 -9.98 3.62
CA PHE A 38 -5.50 -10.59 4.82
C PHE A 38 -6.64 -10.83 5.82
N VAL A 39 -7.16 -12.05 5.83
CA VAL A 39 -8.35 -12.43 6.62
C VAL A 39 -8.02 -12.69 8.08
N ASP A 40 -6.86 -13.30 8.35
CA ASP A 40 -6.36 -13.57 9.72
C ASP A 40 -4.82 -13.42 9.75
N PRO A 41 -4.29 -12.21 9.49
CA PRO A 41 -2.85 -11.98 9.43
C PRO A 41 -2.20 -12.23 10.80
N ASP A 42 -1.00 -12.83 10.76
CA ASP A 42 -0.14 -12.98 11.95
C ASP A 42 0.15 -11.62 12.59
N ALA A 43 0.42 -10.60 11.77
CA ALA A 43 0.63 -9.23 12.21
C ALA A 43 0.31 -8.21 11.12
N VAL A 44 -0.23 -7.06 11.53
CA VAL A 44 -0.26 -5.86 10.71
C VAL A 44 0.30 -4.72 11.55
N VAL A 45 1.34 -4.08 11.05
CA VAL A 45 2.12 -3.08 11.80
C VAL A 45 2.42 -1.85 10.95
N PRO A 46 2.41 -0.65 11.55
CA PRO A 46 2.95 0.52 10.89
C PRO A 46 4.47 0.50 11.01
N GLY A 47 5.15 1.05 10.01
CA GLY A 47 6.60 1.14 9.96
C GLY A 47 7.06 2.47 9.39
N ALA A 48 8.33 2.80 9.68
CA ALA A 48 9.02 3.88 8.99
C ALA A 48 10.52 3.58 8.89
N PHE A 49 11.13 3.91 7.75
CA PHE A 49 12.58 3.85 7.57
C PHE A 49 13.13 5.14 6.96
N GLY A 50 14.44 5.34 7.10
CA GLY A 50 15.15 6.54 6.64
C GLY A 50 15.39 7.58 7.74
N GLU A 51 16.05 8.66 7.35
CA GLU A 51 16.45 9.74 8.26
C GLU A 51 15.25 10.56 8.77
N PRO A 52 15.29 11.06 10.02
CA PRO A 52 14.28 12.01 10.51
C PRO A 52 14.07 13.18 9.53
N GLY A 53 12.81 13.46 9.18
CA GLY A 53 12.45 14.48 8.18
C GLY A 53 12.41 13.99 6.73
N ARG A 54 12.97 12.81 6.43
CA ARG A 54 12.91 12.16 5.11
C ARG A 54 12.50 10.68 5.23
N ARG A 55 11.68 10.36 6.23
CA ARG A 55 11.21 9.00 6.47
C ARG A 55 10.15 8.61 5.45
N THR A 56 10.22 7.39 4.98
CA THR A 56 9.11 6.73 4.27
C THR A 56 8.31 5.94 5.30
N PHE A 57 7.01 6.20 5.37
CA PHE A 57 6.07 5.46 6.21
C PHE A 57 5.41 4.37 5.39
N PHE A 58 4.97 3.31 6.06
CA PHE A 58 4.32 2.17 5.41
C PHE A 58 3.48 1.38 6.41
N ILE A 59 2.56 0.58 5.89
CA ILE A 59 1.86 -0.49 6.62
C ILE A 59 2.36 -1.82 6.08
N GLN A 60 2.67 -2.74 6.98
CA GLN A 60 3.22 -4.05 6.66
C GLN A 60 2.32 -5.14 7.27
N ALA A 61 1.87 -6.06 6.43
CA ALA A 61 1.14 -7.26 6.83
C ALA A 61 2.05 -8.48 6.72
N SER A 62 1.94 -9.38 7.70
CA SER A 62 2.57 -10.70 7.69
C SER A 62 1.49 -11.77 7.84
N ASP A 63 1.51 -12.76 6.96
CA ASP A 63 0.55 -13.87 6.94
C ASP A 63 1.22 -15.12 6.37
N ALA A 64 1.18 -16.22 7.12
CA ALA A 64 1.71 -17.53 6.73
C ALA A 64 3.18 -17.49 6.22
N GLY A 65 3.99 -16.61 6.81
CA GLY A 65 5.40 -16.40 6.44
C GLY A 65 5.64 -15.49 5.22
N ARG A 66 4.57 -14.96 4.61
CA ARG A 66 4.64 -13.91 3.59
C ARG A 66 4.55 -12.54 4.26
N THR A 67 5.31 -11.59 3.75
CA THR A 67 5.34 -10.22 4.26
C THR A 67 5.18 -9.24 3.12
N VAL A 68 4.25 -8.29 3.27
CA VAL A 68 3.89 -7.34 2.20
C VAL A 68 3.73 -5.94 2.79
N SER A 69 4.26 -4.94 2.08
CA SER A 69 4.31 -3.57 2.55
C SER A 69 3.74 -2.59 1.52
N PHE A 70 2.99 -1.61 2.02
CA PHE A 70 2.34 -0.55 1.25
C PHE A 70 2.77 0.81 1.77
N LYS A 71 3.16 1.71 0.86
CA LYS A 71 3.70 3.01 1.24
C LYS A 71 2.58 3.94 1.70
N LEU A 72 2.82 4.63 2.81
CA LEU A 72 1.89 5.57 3.43
C LEU A 72 2.55 6.95 3.60
N GLU A 73 1.72 7.97 3.71
CA GLU A 73 2.12 9.25 4.26
C GLU A 73 2.12 9.23 5.79
N LYS A 74 2.95 10.08 6.40
CA LYS A 74 2.96 10.27 7.85
C LYS A 74 1.58 10.65 8.40
N GLN A 75 0.86 11.52 7.68
CA GLN A 75 -0.44 12.02 8.12
C GLN A 75 -1.51 10.93 8.05
N GLN A 76 -1.45 10.04 7.05
CA GLN A 76 -2.31 8.86 6.96
C GLN A 76 -2.12 7.93 8.17
N VAL A 77 -0.86 7.64 8.56
CA VAL A 77 -0.58 6.83 9.76
C VAL A 77 -1.14 7.48 11.02
N ALA A 78 -0.95 8.79 11.19
CA ALA A 78 -1.44 9.52 12.35
C ALA A 78 -2.98 9.50 12.43
N ALA A 79 -3.66 9.85 11.34
CA ALA A 79 -5.11 9.85 11.25
C ALA A 79 -5.71 8.46 11.46
N LEU A 80 -5.09 7.42 10.89
CA LEU A 80 -5.52 6.04 11.09
C LEU A 80 -5.41 5.62 12.56
N CYS A 81 -4.32 5.95 13.25
CA CYS A 81 -4.16 5.65 14.68
C CYS A 81 -5.21 6.37 15.53
N GLU A 82 -5.45 7.66 15.27
CA GLU A 82 -6.45 8.46 15.98
C GLU A 82 -7.87 7.90 15.77
N TYR A 83 -8.22 7.54 14.55
CA TYR A 83 -9.53 6.98 14.23
C TYR A 83 -9.76 5.61 14.89
N LEU A 84 -8.76 4.72 14.80
CA LEU A 84 -8.83 3.40 15.42
C LEU A 84 -8.92 3.49 16.96
N ASP A 85 -8.19 4.42 17.58
CA ASP A 85 -8.23 4.66 19.04
C ASP A 85 -9.62 5.13 19.48
N GLY A 86 -10.26 6.00 18.67
CA GLY A 86 -11.65 6.41 18.86
C GLY A 86 -12.61 5.21 18.86
N ILE A 87 -12.53 4.34 17.85
CA ILE A 87 -13.36 3.12 17.79
C ILE A 87 -13.11 2.23 19.02
N LEU A 88 -11.85 1.98 19.39
CA LEU A 88 -11.53 1.12 20.52
C LEU A 88 -12.04 1.67 21.86
N THR A 89 -12.10 3.00 22.01
CA THR A 89 -12.61 3.68 23.20
C THR A 89 -14.11 3.45 23.40
N ASP A 90 -14.87 3.36 22.30
CA ASP A 90 -16.32 3.13 22.33
C ASP A 90 -16.69 1.65 22.54
N LEU A 91 -15.72 0.72 22.45
CA LEU A 91 -15.92 -0.72 22.59
C LEU A 91 -15.53 -1.24 23.99
N PRO A 92 -16.11 -2.36 24.47
CA PRO A 92 -15.80 -2.93 25.79
C PRO A 92 -14.30 -3.23 25.96
N ALA A 93 -13.69 -3.01 27.12
CA ALA A 93 -12.25 -3.22 27.29
C ALA A 93 -11.75 -4.60 26.80
N ILE A 94 -10.60 -4.60 26.11
CA ILE A 94 -9.94 -5.84 25.64
C ILE A 94 -9.53 -6.67 26.84
N HIS A 95 -9.83 -7.98 26.81
CA HIS A 95 -9.48 -8.86 27.92
C HIS A 95 -7.95 -9.04 28.00
N PRO A 96 -7.35 -9.08 29.20
CA PRO A 96 -5.90 -9.23 29.36
C PRO A 96 -5.31 -10.47 28.66
N GLY A 97 -6.08 -11.56 28.55
CA GLY A 97 -5.67 -12.78 27.85
C GLY A 97 -5.61 -12.66 26.32
N GLN A 98 -6.11 -11.56 25.75
CA GLN A 98 -6.06 -11.26 24.32
C GLN A 98 -4.92 -10.28 23.99
N PHE A 99 -4.10 -9.89 24.97
CA PHE A 99 -3.02 -8.92 24.75
C PHE A 99 -2.06 -9.38 23.64
N VAL A 100 -1.81 -8.48 22.70
CA VAL A 100 -0.80 -8.64 21.65
C VAL A 100 0.32 -7.64 21.95
N ALA A 101 1.55 -8.14 22.08
CA ALA A 101 2.69 -7.28 22.29
C ALA A 101 2.96 -6.42 21.04
N PRO A 102 3.22 -5.11 21.18
CA PRO A 102 3.67 -4.29 20.06
C PRO A 102 4.96 -4.85 19.46
N ILE A 103 4.96 -5.10 18.15
CA ILE A 103 6.14 -5.53 17.40
C ILE A 103 6.55 -4.44 16.41
N SER A 104 7.85 -4.31 16.15
CA SER A 104 8.35 -3.37 15.16
C SER A 104 8.37 -3.99 13.77
N ALA A 105 7.96 -3.21 12.78
CA ALA A 105 8.14 -3.54 11.38
C ALA A 105 9.63 -3.74 11.05
N SER A 106 9.93 -4.69 10.18
CA SER A 106 11.26 -4.82 9.57
C SER A 106 11.37 -3.88 8.37
N PRO A 107 12.58 -3.42 7.98
CA PRO A 107 12.75 -2.71 6.72
C PRO A 107 12.17 -3.53 5.56
N PRO A 108 11.26 -2.96 4.74
CA PRO A 108 10.63 -3.70 3.66
C PRO A 108 11.64 -3.97 2.56
N LEU A 109 11.55 -5.16 1.95
CA LEU A 109 12.33 -5.51 0.77
C LEU A 109 11.83 -4.72 -0.45
N ASP A 110 10.51 -4.72 -0.65
CA ASP A 110 9.82 -4.05 -1.74
C ASP A 110 8.53 -3.39 -1.22
N MET A 111 8.09 -2.34 -1.92
CA MET A 111 6.78 -1.71 -1.72
C MET A 111 5.87 -2.11 -2.89
N GLN A 112 4.64 -2.54 -2.59
CA GLN A 112 3.71 -2.92 -3.65
C GLN A 112 3.23 -1.68 -4.41
N TRP A 113 2.69 -0.69 -3.70
CA TRP A 113 2.18 0.55 -4.25
C TRP A 113 2.03 1.63 -3.17
N THR A 114 1.70 2.86 -3.60
CA THR A 114 1.45 3.99 -2.71
C THR A 114 -0.04 4.07 -2.38
N VAL A 115 -0.37 4.20 -1.10
CA VAL A 115 -1.75 4.32 -0.63
C VAL A 115 -2.24 5.75 -0.82
N GLY A 116 -3.31 5.93 -1.59
CA GLY A 116 -4.03 7.20 -1.72
C GLY A 116 -5.14 7.35 -0.69
N GLY A 117 -5.88 6.26 -0.46
CA GLY A 117 -7.06 6.23 0.40
C GLY A 117 -6.95 5.21 1.52
N LEU A 118 -7.49 5.55 2.69
CA LEU A 118 -7.69 4.62 3.80
C LEU A 118 -9.13 4.68 4.26
N ALA A 119 -9.75 3.51 4.41
CA ALA A 119 -11.04 3.34 5.04
C ALA A 119 -10.94 2.32 6.17
N VAL A 120 -11.81 2.45 7.16
CA VAL A 120 -11.89 1.54 8.30
C VAL A 120 -13.34 1.17 8.56
N ALA A 121 -13.59 -0.10 8.82
CA ALA A 121 -14.89 -0.61 9.23
C ALA A 121 -14.73 -1.47 10.49
N TYR A 122 -15.80 -1.58 11.27
CA TYR A 122 -15.89 -2.53 12.39
C TYR A 122 -17.00 -3.55 12.06
N GLU A 123 -16.63 -4.82 12.11
CA GLU A 123 -17.51 -5.97 11.87
C GLU A 123 -17.92 -6.53 13.22
N GLU A 124 -19.13 -6.20 13.67
CA GLU A 124 -19.63 -6.54 15.01
C GLU A 124 -19.78 -8.05 15.22
N ASP A 125 -20.21 -8.78 14.17
CA ASP A 125 -20.51 -10.22 14.25
C ASP A 125 -19.28 -11.06 14.63
N ASP A 126 -18.09 -10.66 14.17
CA ASP A 126 -16.83 -11.38 14.37
C ASP A 126 -15.84 -10.65 15.30
N ASP A 127 -16.23 -9.49 15.83
CA ASP A 127 -15.38 -8.60 16.63
C ASP A 127 -14.04 -8.29 15.93
N ARG A 128 -14.13 -7.73 14.72
CA ARG A 128 -12.97 -7.43 13.86
C ARG A 128 -13.02 -5.99 13.35
N LEU A 129 -11.85 -5.35 13.29
CA LEU A 129 -11.69 -4.10 12.55
C LEU A 129 -11.07 -4.40 11.20
N VAL A 130 -11.64 -3.85 10.14
CA VAL A 130 -11.13 -3.99 8.77
C VAL A 130 -10.56 -2.66 8.32
N ILE A 131 -9.28 -2.65 7.98
CA ILE A 131 -8.61 -1.52 7.33
C ILE A 131 -8.55 -1.82 5.84
N VAL A 132 -8.98 -0.87 5.01
CA VAL A 132 -8.90 -0.95 3.55
C VAL A 132 -7.98 0.16 3.07
N ALA A 133 -6.90 -0.22 2.40
CA ALA A 133 -6.02 0.71 1.70
C ALA A 133 -6.34 0.66 0.20
N GLU A 134 -6.41 1.83 -0.42
CA GLU A 134 -6.62 2.00 -1.85
C GLU A 134 -5.39 2.64 -2.46
N GLU A 135 -4.93 2.09 -3.58
CA GLU A 135 -3.82 2.60 -4.35
C GLU A 135 -4.10 4.01 -4.90
N VAL A 136 -3.08 4.87 -4.90
CA VAL A 136 -3.02 6.02 -5.80
C VAL A 136 -2.12 5.66 -6.98
N PRO A 137 -2.67 5.55 -8.20
CA PRO A 137 -1.86 5.28 -9.40
C PRO A 137 -0.85 6.41 -9.64
N ASP A 138 0.33 6.06 -10.12
CA ASP A 138 1.30 7.05 -10.58
C ASP A 138 0.91 7.53 -11.99
N LEU A 139 0.33 8.72 -12.07
CA LEU A 139 -0.14 9.32 -13.33
C LEU A 139 1.02 9.60 -14.31
N ASP A 140 2.26 9.72 -13.83
CA ASP A 140 3.43 9.95 -14.68
C ASP A 140 3.90 8.66 -15.38
N GLU A 141 3.56 7.48 -14.83
CA GLU A 141 3.83 6.17 -15.43
C GLU A 141 2.70 5.70 -16.37
N ILE A 142 1.56 6.36 -16.31
CA ILE A 142 0.41 6.12 -17.18
C ILE A 142 0.61 6.90 -18.48
N ALA A 143 0.83 6.19 -19.58
CA ALA A 143 1.02 6.81 -20.88
C ALA A 143 -0.25 7.60 -21.31
N ASP A 144 -0.06 8.78 -21.93
CA ASP A 144 -1.13 9.70 -22.37
C ASP A 144 -2.24 9.02 -23.22
N ASP A 145 -1.92 7.89 -23.86
CA ASP A 145 -2.78 7.08 -24.70
C ASP A 145 -3.69 6.08 -23.92
N ALA A 146 -3.53 5.97 -22.60
CA ALA A 146 -4.41 5.18 -21.72
C ALA A 146 -5.54 6.01 -21.08
N PHE A 147 -5.62 7.32 -21.36
CA PHE A 147 -6.72 8.21 -20.97
C PHE A 147 -7.95 8.09 -21.91
N ASP A 148 -8.22 6.91 -22.48
CA ASP A 148 -9.55 6.64 -23.01
C ASP A 148 -10.46 6.42 -21.79
N GLU A 149 -11.48 7.27 -21.59
CA GLU A 149 -12.43 7.19 -20.46
C GLU A 149 -13.13 5.81 -20.32
N ASP A 150 -12.99 4.93 -21.32
CA ASP A 150 -13.54 3.55 -21.36
C ASP A 150 -12.56 2.49 -20.78
N PHE A 151 -11.27 2.79 -20.65
CA PHE A 151 -10.27 1.94 -19.97
C PHE A 151 -10.03 2.47 -18.55
N GLY A 152 -10.98 2.22 -17.64
CA GLY A 152 -10.83 2.57 -16.24
C GLY A 152 -9.59 1.90 -15.61
N PHE A 153 -8.76 2.71 -14.94
CA PHE A 153 -7.76 2.18 -14.02
C PHE A 153 -8.49 1.62 -12.80
N GLU A 154 -8.52 0.30 -12.65
CA GLU A 154 -8.95 -0.32 -11.40
C GLU A 154 -7.83 -0.14 -10.37
N SER A 155 -8.00 0.79 -9.43
CA SER A 155 -7.08 0.97 -8.30
C SER A 155 -6.98 -0.32 -7.51
N ALA A 156 -5.76 -0.80 -7.24
CA ALA A 156 -5.58 -1.95 -6.37
C ALA A 156 -6.00 -1.63 -4.93
N THR A 157 -6.43 -2.66 -4.20
CA THR A 157 -6.83 -2.53 -2.81
C THR A 157 -6.11 -3.54 -1.93
N ALA A 158 -5.84 -3.17 -0.67
CA ALA A 158 -5.38 -4.10 0.35
C ALA A 158 -6.33 -4.07 1.56
N ARG A 159 -6.86 -5.23 1.94
CA ARG A 159 -7.80 -5.38 3.06
C ARG A 159 -7.15 -6.12 4.20
N PHE A 160 -7.16 -5.54 5.41
CA PHE A 160 -6.56 -6.10 6.61
C PHE A 160 -7.63 -6.28 7.68
N ARG A 161 -7.93 -7.52 8.03
CA ARG A 161 -8.88 -7.85 9.10
C ARG A 161 -8.12 -8.12 10.39
N LEU A 162 -8.39 -7.32 11.42
CA LEU A 162 -7.60 -7.26 12.63
C LEU A 162 -8.45 -7.51 13.87
N THR A 163 -7.87 -8.23 14.82
CA THR A 163 -8.42 -8.27 16.19
C THR A 163 -8.23 -6.91 16.87
N ARG A 164 -9.08 -6.61 17.85
CA ARG A 164 -8.96 -5.39 18.66
C ARG A 164 -7.60 -5.26 19.37
N ALA A 165 -7.01 -6.39 19.75
CA ALA A 165 -5.69 -6.42 20.36
C ALA A 165 -4.56 -6.09 19.38
N GLN A 166 -4.63 -6.60 18.15
CA GLN A 166 -3.69 -6.18 17.09
C GLN A 166 -3.84 -4.69 16.77
N VAL A 167 -5.07 -4.16 16.73
CA VAL A 167 -5.30 -2.72 16.56
C VAL A 167 -4.68 -1.90 17.68
N ALA A 168 -4.86 -2.30 18.95
CA ALA A 168 -4.23 -1.62 20.08
C ALA A 168 -2.68 -1.62 19.98
N ALA A 169 -2.10 -2.74 19.55
CA ALA A 169 -0.67 -2.84 19.28
C ALA A 169 -0.24 -1.94 18.11
N PHE A 170 -1.02 -1.91 17.03
CA PHE A 170 -0.79 -1.04 15.86
C PHE A 170 -0.78 0.44 16.27
N ILE A 171 -1.78 0.89 17.03
CA ILE A 171 -1.89 2.28 17.51
C ILE A 171 -0.68 2.66 18.36
N ALA A 172 -0.24 1.77 19.27
CA ALA A 172 0.92 2.02 20.13
C ALA A 172 2.18 2.27 19.29
N VAL A 173 2.47 1.40 18.32
CA VAL A 173 3.65 1.55 17.44
C VAL A 173 3.50 2.78 16.52
N GLY A 174 2.32 2.99 15.94
CA GLY A 174 2.07 4.08 15.00
C GLY A 174 2.23 5.46 15.66
N ASN A 175 1.70 5.63 16.87
CA ASN A 175 1.86 6.86 17.65
C ASN A 175 3.32 7.17 17.97
N ASP A 176 4.10 6.14 18.33
CA ASP A 176 5.53 6.29 18.58
C ASP A 176 6.30 6.69 17.32
N LEU A 177 6.00 6.08 16.17
CA LEU A 177 6.62 6.43 14.88
C LEU A 177 6.32 7.89 14.47
N VAL A 178 5.06 8.33 14.61
CA VAL A 178 4.62 9.68 14.27
C VAL A 178 5.33 10.72 15.16
N ARG A 179 5.48 10.42 16.46
CA ARG A 179 6.19 11.26 17.44
C ARG A 179 7.69 11.26 17.27
N ALA A 180 8.31 10.14 16.91
CA ALA A 180 9.75 9.97 16.75
C ALA A 180 10.36 10.79 15.60
N GLY A 181 9.55 11.41 14.74
CA GLY A 181 10.01 12.40 13.77
C GLY A 181 10.30 13.79 14.35
N ARG A 182 10.02 14.03 15.64
CA ARG A 182 10.28 15.30 16.30
C ARG A 182 11.73 15.35 16.83
N PRO A 183 12.40 16.51 16.79
CA PRO A 183 13.72 16.65 17.40
C PRO A 183 13.66 16.29 18.88
N ALA A 184 14.54 15.39 19.32
CA ALA A 184 14.63 15.00 20.72
C ALA A 184 15.20 16.15 21.56
N CYS A 185 14.66 16.34 22.76
CA CYS A 185 15.19 17.30 23.71
C CYS A 185 16.59 16.88 24.15
N ARG A 186 17.56 17.78 24.02
CA ARG A 186 18.96 17.55 24.46
C ARG A 186 19.10 17.30 25.96
N LEU A 187 18.11 17.71 26.75
CA LEU A 187 18.13 17.54 28.20
C LEU A 187 17.53 16.19 28.62
N CYS A 188 16.28 15.89 28.23
CA CYS A 188 15.56 14.71 28.74
C CYS A 188 15.41 13.57 27.71
N GLY A 189 15.81 13.77 26.45
CA GLY A 189 15.67 12.79 25.37
C GLY A 189 14.24 12.64 24.82
N ARG A 190 13.25 13.37 25.35
CA ARG A 190 11.85 13.28 24.89
C ARG A 190 11.63 14.06 23.58
N PRO A 191 10.71 13.62 22.70
CA PRO A 191 10.32 14.37 21.50
C PRO A 191 9.83 15.78 21.83
N MET A 192 10.27 16.81 21.10
CA MET A 192 9.85 18.21 21.31
C MET A 192 8.83 18.68 20.27
N ASP A 193 7.77 19.35 20.72
CA ASP A 193 6.89 20.12 19.83
C ASP A 193 7.59 21.39 19.31
N PRO A 194 7.13 21.96 18.18
CA PRO A 194 7.65 23.23 17.66
C PRO A 194 7.55 24.39 18.65
N GLY A 195 6.54 24.37 19.54
CA GLY A 195 6.36 25.34 20.62
C GLY A 195 7.17 25.06 21.89
N GLY A 196 8.04 24.05 21.89
CA GLY A 196 8.74 23.55 23.07
C GLY A 196 8.00 22.41 23.78
N HIS A 197 8.62 21.80 24.78
CA HIS A 197 7.98 20.76 25.59
C HIS A 197 8.27 21.00 27.09
N PRO A 198 7.38 20.56 27.99
CA PRO A 198 7.62 20.63 29.43
C PRO A 198 8.71 19.61 29.82
N CYS A 199 9.94 20.10 29.95
CA CYS A 199 11.09 19.28 30.28
C CYS A 199 11.16 19.01 31.78
N PRO A 200 11.10 17.75 32.26
CA PRO A 200 11.22 17.45 33.69
C PRO A 200 12.58 17.81 34.28
N ARG A 201 13.60 18.10 33.46
CA ARG A 201 14.94 18.54 33.90
C ARG A 201 15.05 20.06 34.08
N LEU A 202 14.01 20.83 33.72
CA LEU A 202 13.96 22.28 33.86
C LEU A 202 13.03 22.73 35.01
N ASN A 203 12.45 21.79 35.75
CA ASN A 203 11.60 22.02 36.94
C ASN A 203 12.30 21.51 38.20
#